data_AF-A0A5R2N515-F1
#
_entry.id   AF-A0A5R2N515-F1
#
_cell.length_a   1.000
_cell.length_b   1.000
_cell.length_c   1.000
_cell.angle_alpha   90.00
_cell.angle_beta   90.00
_cell.angle_gamma   90.00
#
_symmetry.space_group_name_H-M   'P 1'
#
loop_
_entity.id
_entity.type
_entity.pdbx_description
1 polymer ?
#
loop_
_entity_poly.entity_id
_entity_poly.type
_entity_poly.pdbx_seq_one_letter_code
_entity_poly.pdbx_strand_id
1 'polypeptide(L)'
;QADLVKATKESSTGKVADVGLALGGRTAQSVTFSRDLDRLNVIVDSNGLVAARLSSTQTSLGQLSNVAQTFLSSLTTASSGDNSDSLTQSTGQTTIQQLTSILNTSVNGEYLFAGTNTDVKPINDFTAAGSPAKAAFDASFVAKFGFTPADPLAANITAAQMDDFITNYVTPQFLGAGWQTNMSNAT
;
A
#
# COMPACT_ATOMS: atom_id res chain seq x y z
N GLN A 1 50.46 -36.46 -1.34
CA GLN A 1 49.19 -36.20 -0.62
C GLN A 1 48.51 -34.91 -1.11
N ALA A 2 49.26 -33.84 -1.39
CA ALA A 2 48.72 -32.58 -1.93
C ALA A 2 48.03 -32.71 -3.30
N ASP A 3 48.57 -33.51 -4.23
CA ASP A 3 47.97 -33.69 -5.57
C ASP A 3 46.63 -34.41 -5.55
N LEU A 4 46.43 -35.31 -4.59
CA LEU A 4 45.14 -35.99 -4.40
C LEU A 4 44.08 -34.99 -3.94
N VAL A 5 44.43 -34.13 -2.96
CA VAL A 5 43.53 -33.05 -2.48
C VAL A 5 43.21 -32.07 -3.60
N LYS A 6 44.19 -31.73 -4.43
CA LYS A 6 44.01 -30.90 -5.63
C LYS A 6 43.04 -31.54 -6.60
N ALA A 7 43.31 -32.78 -7.03
CA ALA A 7 42.48 -33.51 -7.98
C ALA A 7 41.05 -33.75 -7.46
N THR A 8 40.87 -34.01 -6.15
CA THR A 8 39.53 -34.12 -5.54
C THR A 8 38.77 -32.80 -5.62
N LYS A 9 39.45 -31.66 -5.36
CA LYS A 9 38.83 -30.33 -5.46
C LYS A 9 38.50 -29.95 -6.90
N GLU A 10 39.38 -30.29 -7.85
CA GLU A 10 39.13 -30.06 -9.28
C GLU A 10 38.00 -30.95 -9.81
N SER A 11 37.95 -32.21 -9.37
CA SER A 11 36.88 -33.14 -9.72
C SER A 11 35.52 -32.73 -9.14
N SER A 12 35.48 -32.14 -7.94
CA SER A 12 34.21 -31.76 -7.32
C SER A 12 33.67 -30.41 -7.82
N THR A 13 34.56 -29.50 -8.23
CA THR A 13 34.20 -28.14 -8.66
C THR A 13 34.19 -27.97 -10.19
N GLY A 14 34.79 -28.90 -10.93
CA GLY A 14 35.02 -28.78 -12.36
C GLY A 14 36.01 -27.66 -12.74
N LYS A 15 36.68 -27.05 -11.76
CA LYS A 15 37.59 -25.91 -11.94
C LYS A 15 38.98 -26.29 -11.44
N VAL A 16 40.02 -25.80 -12.11
CA VAL A 16 41.41 -25.94 -11.65
C VAL A 16 41.60 -25.33 -10.26
N ALA A 17 42.32 -26.02 -9.39
CA ALA A 17 42.49 -25.64 -7.99
C ALA A 17 43.43 -24.44 -7.83
N ASP A 18 44.34 -24.23 -8.79
CA ASP A 18 45.21 -23.07 -8.87
C ASP A 18 44.98 -22.33 -10.19
N VAL A 19 44.00 -21.42 -10.15
CA VAL A 19 43.57 -20.63 -11.32
C VAL A 19 44.70 -19.72 -11.81
N GLY A 20 45.54 -19.21 -10.90
CA GLY A 20 46.68 -18.35 -11.21
C GLY A 20 47.78 -19.06 -11.99
N LEU A 21 48.16 -20.25 -11.52
CA LEU A 21 49.17 -21.09 -12.18
C LEU A 21 48.66 -21.71 -13.49
N ALA A 22 47.38 -22.09 -13.55
CA ALA A 22 46.81 -22.76 -14.71
C ALA A 22 46.37 -21.81 -15.84
N LEU A 23 45.94 -20.59 -15.53
CA LEU A 23 45.44 -19.61 -16.53
C LEU A 23 46.41 -18.45 -16.80
N GLY A 24 47.45 -18.24 -15.97
CA GLY A 24 48.43 -17.17 -16.17
C GLY A 24 47.78 -15.80 -16.30
N GLY A 25 48.09 -15.05 -17.37
CA GLY A 25 47.47 -13.73 -17.64
C GLY A 25 45.94 -13.75 -17.84
N ARG A 26 45.35 -14.91 -18.16
CA ARG A 26 43.88 -15.08 -18.28
C ARG A 26 43.18 -15.20 -16.93
N THR A 27 43.92 -15.35 -15.84
CA THR A 27 43.38 -15.31 -14.47
C THR A 27 42.63 -14.01 -14.21
N ALA A 28 43.16 -12.87 -14.67
CA ALA A 28 42.50 -11.58 -14.55
C ALA A 28 41.14 -11.55 -15.27
N GLN A 29 41.05 -12.16 -16.46
CA GLN A 29 39.79 -12.30 -17.20
C GLN A 29 38.81 -13.23 -16.47
N SER A 30 39.27 -14.37 -15.95
CA SER A 30 38.43 -15.31 -15.20
C SER A 30 37.88 -14.70 -13.89
N VAL A 31 38.69 -13.91 -13.19
CA VAL A 31 38.25 -13.18 -11.98
C VAL A 31 37.24 -12.10 -12.37
N THR A 32 37.47 -11.39 -13.47
CA THR A 32 36.52 -10.38 -13.98
C THR A 32 35.18 -11.03 -14.32
N PHE A 33 35.16 -12.13 -15.07
CA PHE A 33 33.92 -12.85 -15.38
C PHE A 33 33.21 -13.40 -14.15
N SER A 34 33.95 -13.85 -13.13
CA SER A 34 33.31 -14.31 -11.89
C SER A 34 32.62 -13.14 -11.17
N ARG A 35 33.26 -11.97 -11.10
CA ARG A 35 32.66 -10.74 -10.54
C ARG A 35 31.47 -10.25 -11.35
N ASP A 36 31.55 -10.31 -12.67
CA ASP A 36 30.45 -9.93 -13.56
C ASP A 36 29.26 -10.88 -13.37
N LEU A 37 29.51 -12.19 -13.23
CA LEU A 37 28.48 -13.18 -12.93
C LEU A 37 27.83 -12.93 -11.56
N ASP A 38 28.62 -12.66 -10.51
CA ASP A 38 28.09 -12.34 -9.18
C ASP A 38 27.23 -11.06 -9.23
N ARG A 39 27.70 -10.03 -9.95
CA ARG A 39 26.94 -8.80 -10.16
C ARG A 39 25.64 -9.04 -10.92
N LEU A 40 25.66 -9.89 -11.96
CA LEU A 40 24.45 -10.25 -12.71
C LEU A 40 23.46 -10.99 -11.83
N ASN A 41 23.91 -11.92 -10.97
CA ASN A 41 23.04 -12.62 -10.03
C ASN A 41 22.36 -11.65 -9.06
N VAL A 42 23.12 -10.71 -8.48
CA VAL A 42 22.53 -9.67 -7.61
C VAL A 42 21.49 -8.83 -8.34
N ILE A 43 21.72 -8.50 -9.62
CA ILE A 43 20.73 -7.78 -10.44
C ILE A 43 19.47 -8.63 -10.65
N VAL A 44 19.62 -9.93 -10.93
CA VAL A 44 18.49 -10.86 -11.08
C VAL A 44 17.68 -10.94 -9.78
N ASP A 45 18.34 -11.08 -8.64
CA ASP A 45 17.67 -11.14 -7.32
C ASP A 45 16.93 -9.83 -7.02
N SER A 46 17.59 -8.68 -7.28
CA SER A 46 16.97 -7.36 -7.14
C SER A 46 15.74 -7.21 -8.04
N ASN A 47 15.82 -7.67 -9.29
CA ASN A 47 14.68 -7.65 -10.21
C ASN A 47 13.55 -8.56 -9.73
N GLY A 48 13.87 -9.70 -9.11
CA GLY A 48 12.89 -10.59 -8.48
C GLY A 48 12.12 -9.89 -7.35
N LEU A 49 12.82 -9.15 -6.49
CA LEU A 49 12.19 -8.36 -5.43
C LEU A 49 11.29 -7.25 -6.00
N VAL A 50 11.77 -6.53 -7.02
CA VAL A 50 10.98 -5.49 -7.70
C VAL A 50 9.72 -6.09 -8.32
N ALA A 51 9.84 -7.22 -9.02
CA ALA A 51 8.70 -7.92 -9.62
C ALA A 51 7.66 -8.34 -8.56
N ALA A 52 8.10 -8.86 -7.41
CA ALA A 52 7.22 -9.21 -6.30
C ALA A 52 6.48 -7.98 -5.76
N ARG A 53 7.18 -6.86 -5.55
CA ARG A 53 6.57 -5.60 -5.08
C ARG A 53 5.56 -5.04 -6.09
N LEU A 54 5.89 -5.04 -7.38
CA LEU A 54 4.98 -4.60 -8.45
C LEU A 54 3.74 -5.48 -8.53
N SER A 55 3.89 -6.80 -8.45
CA SER A 55 2.78 -7.75 -8.45
C SER A 55 1.84 -7.52 -7.27
N SER A 56 2.39 -7.33 -6.06
CA SER A 56 1.60 -7.02 -4.87
C SER A 56 0.88 -5.69 -5.00
N THR A 57 1.56 -4.66 -5.53
CA THR A 57 0.95 -3.34 -5.78
C THR A 57 -0.22 -3.47 -6.76
N GLN A 58 -0.04 -4.20 -7.86
CA GLN A 58 -1.09 -4.40 -8.86
C GLN A 58 -2.29 -5.17 -8.30
N THR A 59 -2.05 -6.14 -7.43
CA THR A 59 -3.11 -6.89 -6.74
C THR A 59 -3.88 -5.98 -5.80
N SER A 60 -3.19 -5.19 -4.96
CA SER A 60 -3.83 -4.22 -4.08
C SER A 60 -4.64 -3.19 -4.85
N LEU A 61 -4.13 -2.64 -5.96
CA LEU A 61 -4.89 -1.73 -6.83
C LEU A 61 -6.14 -2.39 -7.43
N GLY A 62 -6.05 -3.67 -7.82
CA GLY A 62 -7.19 -4.45 -8.28
C GLY A 62 -8.24 -4.64 -7.18
N GLN A 63 -7.81 -4.89 -5.95
CA GLN A 63 -8.70 -4.98 -4.79
C GLN A 63 -9.39 -3.64 -4.49
N LEU A 64 -8.66 -2.51 -4.55
CA LEU A 64 -9.25 -1.18 -4.38
C LEU A 64 -10.34 -0.91 -5.42
N SER A 65 -10.08 -1.24 -6.69
CA SER A 65 -11.07 -1.11 -7.77
C SER A 65 -12.32 -1.93 -7.50
N ASN A 66 -12.16 -3.19 -7.07
CA ASN A 66 -13.29 -4.06 -6.74
C ASN A 66 -14.11 -3.52 -5.56
N VAL A 67 -13.44 -3.05 -4.49
CA VAL A 67 -14.11 -2.45 -3.32
C VAL A 67 -14.90 -1.20 -3.74
N ALA A 68 -14.31 -0.33 -4.55
CA ALA A 68 -15.00 0.86 -5.07
C ALA A 68 -16.21 0.49 -5.94
N GLN A 69 -16.08 -0.52 -6.80
CA GLN A 69 -17.18 -0.99 -7.65
C GLN A 69 -18.32 -1.61 -6.82
N THR A 70 -18.00 -2.40 -5.80
CA THR A 70 -18.99 -2.95 -4.86
C THR A 70 -19.72 -1.83 -4.14
N PHE A 71 -18.99 -0.83 -3.63
CA PHE A 71 -19.61 0.31 -2.96
C PHE A 71 -20.53 1.11 -3.88
N LEU A 72 -20.12 1.38 -5.12
CA LEU A 72 -20.96 2.05 -6.12
C LEU A 72 -22.25 1.27 -6.39
N SER A 73 -22.17 -0.05 -6.52
CA SER A 73 -23.35 -0.92 -6.68
C SER A 73 -24.28 -0.80 -5.47
N SER A 74 -23.74 -0.87 -4.25
CA SER A 74 -24.52 -0.71 -3.02
C SER A 74 -25.21 0.65 -2.90
N LEU A 75 -24.54 1.74 -3.28
CA LEU A 75 -25.15 3.08 -3.32
C LEU A 75 -26.24 3.19 -4.38
N THR A 76 -26.07 2.55 -5.53
CA THR A 76 -27.09 2.53 -6.59
C THR A 76 -28.36 1.85 -6.08
N THR A 77 -28.24 0.69 -5.41
CA THR A 77 -29.38 0.00 -4.77
C THR A 77 -29.96 0.80 -3.60
N ALA A 78 -29.14 1.52 -2.83
CA ALA A 78 -29.67 2.40 -1.79
C ALA A 78 -30.50 3.56 -2.39
N SER A 79 -30.04 4.13 -3.51
CA SER A 79 -30.73 5.23 -4.17
C SER A 79 -32.08 4.85 -4.81
N SER A 80 -32.29 3.57 -5.13
CA SER A 80 -33.61 3.07 -5.59
C SER A 80 -34.62 2.89 -4.46
N GLY A 81 -34.20 3.08 -3.19
CA GLY A 81 -35.04 2.89 -2.01
C GLY A 81 -35.13 1.43 -1.52
N ASP A 82 -34.34 0.53 -2.11
CA ASP A 82 -34.38 -0.91 -1.81
C ASP A 82 -33.57 -1.30 -0.55
N ASN A 83 -32.78 -0.38 0.03
CA ASN A 83 -31.99 -0.60 1.25
C ASN A 83 -32.40 0.36 2.38
N SER A 84 -32.23 -0.07 3.64
CA SER A 84 -32.33 0.82 4.78
C SER A 84 -31.10 1.74 4.91
N ASP A 85 -31.29 2.94 5.48
CA ASP A 85 -30.20 3.89 5.74
C ASP A 85 -29.08 3.28 6.60
N SER A 86 -29.45 2.46 7.60
CA SER A 86 -28.51 1.74 8.46
C SER A 86 -27.63 0.74 7.71
N LEU A 87 -28.19 0.05 6.71
CA LEU A 87 -27.44 -0.89 5.88
C LEU A 87 -26.47 -0.13 4.95
N THR A 88 -26.93 0.97 4.36
CA THR A 88 -26.10 1.85 3.53
C THR A 88 -24.93 2.42 4.34
N GLN A 89 -25.18 2.87 5.56
CA GLN A 89 -24.14 3.36 6.48
C GLN A 89 -23.13 2.26 6.83
N SER A 90 -23.59 1.06 7.21
CA SER A 90 -22.71 -0.07 7.52
C SER A 90 -21.84 -0.48 6.34
N THR A 91 -22.38 -0.40 5.13
CA THR A 91 -21.65 -0.68 3.89
C THR A 91 -20.56 0.36 3.64
N GLY A 92 -20.86 1.65 3.84
CA GLY A 92 -19.86 2.72 3.75
C GLY A 92 -18.73 2.55 4.76
N GLN A 93 -19.05 2.22 6.01
CA GLN A 93 -18.05 1.97 7.05
C GLN A 93 -17.12 0.81 6.69
N THR A 94 -17.69 -0.31 6.23
CA THR A 94 -16.94 -1.48 5.80
C THR A 94 -16.02 -1.15 4.63
N THR A 95 -16.52 -0.37 3.66
CA THR A 95 -15.74 0.08 2.49
C THR A 95 -14.52 0.88 2.92
N ILE A 96 -14.68 1.86 3.81
CA ILE A 96 -13.57 2.69 4.32
C ILE A 96 -12.53 1.83 5.05
N GLN A 97 -12.96 0.87 5.85
CA GLN A 97 -12.05 -0.06 6.55
C GLN A 97 -11.27 -0.94 5.56
N GLN A 98 -11.93 -1.45 4.52
CA GLN A 98 -11.28 -2.23 3.47
C GLN A 98 -10.26 -1.41 2.68
N LEU A 99 -10.63 -0.20 2.25
CA LEU A 99 -9.71 0.71 1.56
C LEU A 99 -8.48 1.01 2.43
N THR A 100 -8.70 1.34 3.70
CA THR A 100 -7.64 1.60 4.67
C THR A 100 -6.71 0.39 4.83
N SER A 101 -7.28 -0.81 4.93
CA SER A 101 -6.50 -2.05 5.06
C SER A 101 -5.64 -2.32 3.83
N ILE A 102 -6.21 -2.20 2.63
CA ILE A 102 -5.51 -2.44 1.37
C ILE A 102 -4.39 -1.41 1.17
N LEU A 103 -4.66 -0.13 1.42
CA LEU A 103 -3.65 0.94 1.31
C LEU A 103 -2.53 0.79 2.36
N ASN A 104 -2.77 0.08 3.45
CA ASN A 104 -1.77 -0.27 4.45
C ASN A 104 -1.10 -1.65 4.20
N THR A 105 -1.15 -2.18 2.96
CA THR A 105 -0.45 -3.43 2.61
C THR A 105 1.07 -3.24 2.71
N SER A 106 1.75 -4.19 3.37
CA SER A 106 3.21 -4.23 3.49
C SER A 106 3.82 -5.48 2.86
N VAL A 107 4.99 -5.34 2.24
CA VAL A 107 5.81 -6.44 1.70
C VAL A 107 7.19 -6.34 2.33
N ASN A 108 7.66 -7.44 2.95
CA ASN A 108 8.96 -7.48 3.64
C ASN A 108 9.13 -6.40 4.73
N GLY A 109 8.05 -6.04 5.42
CA GLY A 109 8.07 -5.01 6.47
C GLY A 109 7.98 -3.57 5.95
N GLU A 110 7.91 -3.37 4.63
CA GLU A 110 7.77 -2.05 4.02
C GLU A 110 6.37 -1.87 3.42
N TYR A 111 5.72 -0.74 3.72
CA TYR A 111 4.41 -0.39 3.17
C TYR A 111 4.50 0.02 1.70
N LEU A 112 3.62 -0.55 0.87
CA LEU A 112 3.65 -0.35 -0.59
C LEU A 112 3.20 1.06 -1.00
N PHE A 113 2.29 1.67 -0.24
CA PHE A 113 1.66 2.95 -0.57
C PHE A 113 2.14 4.10 0.33
N ALA A 114 3.27 3.94 1.00
CA ALA A 114 3.84 4.97 1.88
C ALA A 114 4.78 5.96 1.19
N GLY A 115 4.95 5.83 -0.13
CA GLY A 115 5.89 6.64 -0.90
C GLY A 115 7.31 6.33 -0.44
N THR A 116 7.99 7.35 0.08
CA THR A 116 9.35 7.26 0.63
C THR A 116 9.38 6.85 2.11
N ASN A 117 8.25 6.95 2.83
CA ASN A 117 8.14 6.68 4.27
C ASN A 117 7.79 5.21 4.56
N THR A 118 8.57 4.27 4.00
CA THR A 118 8.18 2.86 3.88
C THR A 118 8.01 2.09 5.20
N ASP A 119 8.56 2.58 6.31
CA ASP A 119 8.47 2.00 7.64
C ASP A 119 7.28 2.51 8.47
N VAL A 120 6.53 3.50 7.95
CA VAL A 120 5.36 4.08 8.61
C VAL A 120 4.08 3.68 7.89
N LYS A 121 3.05 3.32 8.67
CA LYS A 121 1.72 2.99 8.15
C LYS A 121 1.16 4.19 7.37
N PRO A 122 0.87 4.05 6.06
CA PRO A 122 0.55 5.19 5.21
C PRO A 122 -0.81 5.82 5.49
N ILE A 123 -1.83 5.03 5.85
CA ILE A 123 -3.20 5.53 6.03
C ILE A 123 -3.66 5.34 7.47
N ASN A 124 -4.10 6.45 8.09
CA ASN A 124 -4.75 6.45 9.40
C ASN A 124 -6.15 5.84 9.31
N ASP A 125 -6.51 5.03 10.30
CA ASP A 125 -7.84 4.43 10.36
C ASP A 125 -8.89 5.49 10.75
N PHE A 126 -9.84 5.72 9.86
CA PHE A 126 -10.96 6.64 10.10
C PHE A 126 -11.88 6.17 11.24
N THR A 127 -12.01 4.86 11.44
CA THR A 127 -12.94 4.26 12.41
C THR A 127 -12.31 3.97 13.77
N ALA A 128 -10.98 4.13 13.89
CA ALA A 128 -10.29 3.92 15.15
C ALA A 128 -10.66 4.98 16.20
N ALA A 129 -10.63 4.57 17.47
CA ALA A 129 -10.78 5.49 18.59
C ALA A 129 -9.67 6.56 18.55
N GLY A 130 -10.05 7.83 18.62
CA GLY A 130 -9.11 8.96 18.55
C GLY A 130 -8.62 9.30 17.14
N SER A 131 -9.26 8.77 16.08
CA SER A 131 -8.91 9.11 14.69
C SER A 131 -8.97 10.63 14.44
N PRO A 132 -7.85 11.27 14.04
CA PRO A 132 -7.84 12.70 13.72
C PRO A 132 -8.80 13.06 12.58
N ALA A 133 -8.93 12.17 11.60
CA ALA A 133 -9.84 12.35 10.47
C ALA A 133 -11.31 12.32 10.89
N LYS A 134 -11.69 11.40 11.78
CA LYS A 134 -13.05 11.37 12.34
C LYS A 134 -13.34 12.63 13.17
N ALA A 135 -12.37 13.06 13.98
CA ALA A 135 -12.50 14.28 14.77
C ALA A 135 -12.68 15.52 13.87
N ALA A 136 -11.92 15.62 12.78
CA ALA A 136 -12.04 16.71 11.80
C ALA A 136 -13.40 16.69 11.06
N PHE A 137 -13.89 15.50 10.72
CA PHE A 137 -15.22 15.32 10.12
C PHE A 137 -16.32 15.78 11.10
N ASP A 138 -16.29 15.31 12.34
CA ASP A 138 -17.28 15.66 13.37
C ASP A 138 -17.26 17.17 13.68
N ALA A 139 -16.08 17.77 13.79
CA ALA A 139 -15.93 19.21 13.98
C ALA A 139 -16.52 20.00 12.82
N SER A 140 -16.30 19.55 11.58
CA SER A 140 -16.87 20.22 10.39
C SER A 140 -18.38 20.06 10.32
N PHE A 141 -18.92 18.90 10.71
CA PHE A 141 -20.36 18.68 10.80
C PHE A 141 -20.99 19.64 11.81
N VAL A 142 -20.43 19.72 13.02
CA VAL A 142 -20.91 20.64 14.06
C VAL A 142 -20.77 22.10 13.62
N ALA A 143 -19.68 22.47 12.95
CA ALA A 143 -19.50 23.83 12.43
C ALA A 143 -20.55 24.20 11.38
N LYS A 144 -20.96 23.26 10.53
CA LYS A 144 -21.96 23.48 9.49
C LYS A 144 -23.39 23.50 10.03
N PHE A 145 -23.73 22.57 10.92
CA PHE A 145 -25.10 22.30 11.32
C PHE A 145 -25.46 22.79 12.74
N GLY A 146 -24.46 23.06 13.59
CA GLY A 146 -24.64 23.55 14.95
C GLY A 146 -24.99 22.46 15.98
N PHE A 147 -25.03 21.20 15.58
CA PHE A 147 -25.33 20.04 16.43
C PHE A 147 -24.50 18.82 16.01
N THR A 148 -24.46 17.79 16.85
CA THR A 148 -23.69 16.56 16.57
C THR A 148 -24.42 15.63 15.59
N PRO A 149 -23.73 14.75 14.85
CA PRO A 149 -24.38 13.81 13.93
C PRO A 149 -25.42 12.87 14.57
N ALA A 150 -25.34 12.65 15.88
CA ALA A 150 -26.29 11.82 16.63
C ALA A 150 -27.54 12.59 17.12
N ASP A 151 -27.58 13.91 16.92
CA ASP A 151 -28.71 14.73 17.31
C ASP A 151 -29.94 14.43 16.43
N PRO A 152 -31.15 14.29 17.01
CA PRO A 152 -32.37 14.08 16.23
C PRO A 152 -32.63 15.14 15.14
N LEU A 153 -32.10 16.36 15.29
CA LEU A 153 -32.18 17.42 14.28
C LEU A 153 -31.49 17.04 12.96
N ALA A 154 -30.57 16.07 12.97
CA ALA A 154 -29.90 15.58 11.76
C ALA A 154 -30.88 15.04 10.71
N ALA A 155 -32.04 14.51 11.13
CA ALA A 155 -33.09 14.03 10.23
C ALA A 155 -33.71 15.14 9.37
N ASN A 156 -33.56 16.41 9.77
CA ASN A 156 -34.11 17.56 9.05
C ASN A 156 -33.13 18.16 8.03
N ILE A 157 -31.92 17.60 7.89
CA ILE A 157 -30.93 18.07 6.91
C ILE A 157 -31.47 17.80 5.50
N THR A 158 -31.63 18.88 4.73
CA THR A 158 -32.09 18.78 3.34
C THR A 158 -30.98 18.24 2.42
N ALA A 159 -31.36 17.66 1.28
CA ALA A 159 -30.40 17.20 0.28
C ALA A 159 -29.43 18.32 -0.17
N ALA A 160 -29.92 19.55 -0.36
CA ALA A 160 -29.07 20.68 -0.74
C ALA A 160 -28.06 21.08 0.34
N GLN A 161 -28.44 20.99 1.62
CA GLN A 161 -27.51 21.25 2.73
C GLN A 161 -26.46 20.14 2.86
N MET A 162 -26.85 18.89 2.61
CA MET A 162 -25.91 17.76 2.62
C MET A 162 -24.94 17.83 1.45
N ASP A 163 -25.40 18.20 0.26
CA ASP A 163 -24.56 18.43 -0.92
C ASP A 163 -23.51 19.52 -0.65
N ASP A 164 -23.94 20.68 -0.14
CA ASP A 164 -23.04 21.76 0.28
C ASP A 164 -22.03 21.32 1.35
N PHE A 165 -22.48 20.52 2.34
CA PHE A 165 -21.59 19.96 3.35
C PHE A 165 -20.54 19.03 2.73
N ILE A 166 -20.95 18.11 1.85
CA ILE A 166 -20.05 17.18 1.19
C ILE A 166 -19.02 17.95 0.34
N THR A 167 -19.48 18.86 -0.52
CA THR A 167 -18.60 19.59 -1.44
C THR A 167 -17.64 20.54 -0.73
N ASN A 168 -18.12 21.33 0.25
CA ASN A 168 -17.34 22.42 0.82
C ASN A 168 -16.62 22.06 2.12
N TYR A 169 -17.04 21.00 2.83
CA TYR A 169 -16.44 20.62 4.12
C TYR A 169 -15.80 19.23 4.09
N VAL A 170 -16.45 18.23 3.49
CA VAL A 170 -15.94 16.85 3.46
C VAL A 170 -14.87 16.68 2.38
N THR A 171 -15.15 17.11 1.13
CA THR A 171 -14.23 16.93 0.00
C THR A 171 -12.82 17.50 0.28
N PRO A 172 -12.64 18.71 0.85
CA PRO A 172 -11.31 19.23 1.17
C PRO A 172 -10.55 18.40 2.22
N GLN A 173 -11.24 17.60 3.04
CA GLN A 173 -10.58 16.71 4.01
C GLN A 173 -9.95 15.48 3.36
N PHE A 174 -10.46 15.05 2.20
CA PHE A 174 -9.98 13.84 1.52
C PHE A 174 -9.23 14.14 0.21
N LEU A 175 -9.50 15.27 -0.44
CA LEU A 175 -8.87 15.68 -1.69
C LEU A 175 -8.03 16.97 -1.56
N GLY A 176 -8.08 17.63 -0.40
CA GLY A 176 -7.32 18.85 -0.12
C GLY A 176 -6.28 18.65 0.98
N ALA A 177 -5.88 19.74 1.65
CA ALA A 177 -4.85 19.72 2.70
C ALA A 177 -5.20 18.84 3.92
N GLY A 178 -6.49 18.55 4.14
CA GLY A 178 -6.91 17.64 5.20
C GLY A 178 -6.44 16.19 4.99
N TRP A 179 -6.12 15.81 3.73
CA TRP A 179 -5.58 14.49 3.43
C TRP A 179 -4.23 14.28 4.10
N GLN A 180 -3.27 15.17 3.86
CA GLN A 180 -1.96 15.08 4.51
C GLN A 180 -2.04 15.34 6.02
N THR A 181 -2.98 16.17 6.46
CA THR A 181 -3.08 16.54 7.88
C THR A 181 -3.63 15.40 8.74
N ASN A 182 -4.64 14.68 8.26
CA ASN A 182 -5.43 13.77 9.09
C ASN A 182 -5.46 12.31 8.59
N MET A 183 -5.31 12.08 7.29
CA MET A 183 -5.52 10.76 6.67
C MET A 183 -4.22 10.04 6.30
N SER A 184 -3.26 10.75 5.70
CA SER A 184 -2.07 10.15 5.09
C SER A 184 -0.78 10.53 5.81
N ASN A 185 0.03 9.52 6.12
CA ASN A 185 1.42 9.64 6.59
C ASN A 185 2.44 9.34 5.48
N ALA A 186 1.98 9.02 4.27
CA ALA A 186 2.83 8.81 3.10
C ALA A 186 3.50 10.13 2.65
N THR A 187 4.77 10.04 2.20
CA THR A 187 5.55 11.20 1.73
C THR A 187 6.23 10.97 0.38
#